data_AF-A0A8S1J5S7-F1
#
_entry.id   AF-A0A8S1J5S7-F1
#
_cell.length_a   1.000
_cell.length_b   1.000
_cell.length_c   1.000
_cell.angle_alpha   90.00
_cell.angle_beta   90.00
_cell.angle_gamma   90.00
#
_symmetry.space_group_name_H-M   'P 1'
#
loop_
_entity.id
_entity.type
_entity.pdbx_description
1 polymer ?
#
loop_
_entity_poly.entity_id
_entity_poly.type
_entity_poly.pdbx_seq_one_letter_code
_entity_poly.pdbx_strand_id
1 'polypeptide(L)' 'DENGRRKGFGFVSFFKPSGAARAILEMNGKEVGGACLYVAQAQKKAERKKALEQR' A
#
# COMPACT_ATOMS: atom_id res chain seq x y z
N ASP A 1 5.16 -3.91 19.62
CA ASP A 1 4.98 -5.12 20.41
C ASP A 1 6.04 -6.16 20.12
N GLU A 2 6.73 -6.54 21.18
CA GLU A 2 7.39 -7.83 21.40
C GLU A 2 6.45 -9.06 21.27
N ASN A 3 5.27 -8.93 20.65
CA ASN A 3 4.24 -9.98 20.57
C ASN A 3 3.96 -10.48 19.14
N GLY A 4 4.79 -10.13 18.14
CA GLY A 4 4.59 -10.60 16.75
C GLY A 4 3.27 -10.16 16.10
N ARG A 5 2.50 -9.26 16.75
CA ARG A 5 1.24 -8.73 16.22
C ARG A 5 1.55 -7.83 15.02
N ARG A 6 1.25 -8.36 13.84
CA ARG A 6 1.33 -7.63 12.57
C ARG A 6 0.44 -6.38 12.70
N LYS A 7 0.95 -5.22 12.32
CA LYS A 7 0.22 -3.94 12.40
C LYS A 7 -1.03 -3.85 11.52
N GLY A 8 -1.38 -4.92 10.79
CA GLY A 8 -2.56 -4.98 9.93
C GLY A 8 -2.41 -4.26 8.58
N PHE A 9 -1.21 -3.82 8.21
CA PHE A 9 -0.95 -3.17 6.92
C PHE A 9 0.35 -3.67 6.29
N GLY A 10 0.45 -3.53 4.97
CA GLY A 10 1.63 -3.86 4.17
C GLY A 10 1.66 -3.02 2.90
N PHE A 11 2.85 -2.95 2.27
CA PHE A 11 3.04 -2.26 1.00
C PHE A 11 3.50 -3.26 -0.05
N VAL A 12 2.97 -3.14 -1.26
CA VAL A 12 3.36 -3.95 -2.41
C VAL A 12 3.87 -3.03 -3.51
N SER A 13 5.06 -3.33 -4.03
CA SER A 13 5.65 -2.62 -5.16
C SER A 13 5.41 -3.39 -6.46
N PHE A 14 4.83 -2.73 -7.45
CA PHE A 14 4.69 -3.26 -8.80
C PHE A 14 5.76 -2.67 -9.72
N PHE A 15 6.20 -3.44 -10.70
CA PHE A 15 7.14 -2.96 -11.73
C PHE A 15 6.50 -1.92 -12.66
N LYS A 16 5.21 -2.08 -12.97
CA LYS A 16 4.45 -1.15 -13.84
C LYS A 16 3.34 -0.45 -13.06
N PRO A 17 3.07 0.83 -13.33
CA PRO A 17 1.96 1.56 -12.72
C PRO A 17 0.59 0.96 -13.09
N SER A 18 0.47 0.40 -14.29
CA SER A 18 -0.75 -0.31 -14.73
C SER A 18 -1.06 -1.54 -13.88
N GLY A 19 -0.03 -2.26 -13.40
CA GLY A 19 -0.20 -3.39 -12.48
C GLY A 19 -0.71 -2.94 -11.12
N ALA A 20 -0.21 -1.82 -10.60
CA ALA A 20 -0.67 -1.25 -9.34
C ALA A 20 -2.13 -0.79 -9.42
N ALA A 21 -2.53 -0.14 -10.52
CA ALA A 21 -3.91 0.30 -10.72
C ALA A 21 -4.90 -0.87 -10.77
N ARG A 22 -4.54 -1.94 -11.50
CA ARG A 22 -5.35 -3.17 -11.54
C ARG A 22 -5.47 -3.82 -10.17
N ALA A 23 -4.37 -3.95 -9.44
CA ALA A 23 -4.39 -4.52 -8.10
C ALA A 23 -5.28 -3.74 -7.13
N ILE A 24 -5.28 -2.40 -7.20
CA ILE A 24 -6.20 -1.57 -6.41
C ILE A 24 -7.65 -1.86 -6.79
N LEU A 25 -7.97 -1.89 -8.08
CA LEU A 25 -9.34 -2.11 -8.55
C LEU A 25 -9.88 -3.50 -8.16
N GLU A 26 -9.04 -4.54 -8.28
CA GLU A 26 -9.47 -5.93 -8.07
C GLU A 26 -9.41 -6.37 -6.60
N MET A 27 -8.52 -5.78 -5.79
CA MET A 27 -8.30 -6.22 -4.40
C MET A 27 -8.91 -5.29 -3.35
N ASN A 28 -9.21 -4.03 -3.68
CA ASN A 28 -9.86 -3.13 -2.74
C ASN A 28 -11.29 -3.59 -2.47
N GLY A 29 -11.60 -3.82 -1.19
CA GLY A 29 -12.89 -4.34 -0.73
C GLY A 29 -13.02 -5.86 -0.81
N LYS A 30 -11.99 -6.59 -1.27
CA LYS A 30 -12.04 -8.05 -1.36
C LYS A 30 -11.87 -8.69 0.02
N GLU A 31 -12.70 -9.67 0.35
CA GLU A 31 -12.55 -10.45 1.59
C GLU A 31 -11.42 -11.47 1.44
N VAL A 32 -10.42 -11.40 2.33
CA VAL A 32 -9.28 -12.33 2.37
C VAL A 32 -9.05 -12.74 3.82
N GLY A 33 -9.19 -14.04 4.10
CA GLY A 33 -8.99 -14.59 5.44
C GLY A 33 -9.98 -14.07 6.49
N GLY A 34 -11.22 -13.74 6.07
CA GLY A 34 -12.26 -13.21 6.96
C GLY A 34 -12.18 -11.71 7.24
N ALA A 35 -11.34 -10.96 6.52
CA ALA A 35 -11.26 -9.51 6.60
C ALA A 35 -11.32 -8.86 5.20
N CYS A 36 -12.10 -7.80 5.05
CA CYS A 36 -12.11 -6.99 3.83
C CYS A 36 -10.83 -6.17 3.72
N LEU A 37 -10.10 -6.35 2.62
CA LEU A 37 -8.88 -5.62 2.35
C LEU A 37 -9.18 -4.18 1.92
N TYR A 38 -8.42 -3.23 2.45
CA TYR A 38 -8.37 -1.87 1.93
C TYR A 38 -7.08 -1.70 1.13
N VAL A 39 -7.21 -1.43 -0.16
CA VAL A 39 -6.08 -1.28 -1.08
C VAL A 39 -6.21 0.06 -1.78
N ALA A 40 -5.17 0.89 -1.65
CA ALA A 40 -5.11 2.21 -2.25
C ALA A 40 -3.71 2.48 -2.81
N GLN A 41 -3.56 3.55 -3.58
CA GLN A 41 -2.24 3.98 -4.04
C GLN A 41 -1.32 4.24 -2.85
N ALA A 42 -0.21 3.51 -2.80
CA ALA A 42 0.79 3.68 -1.76
C ALA A 42 1.45 5.06 -1.91
N GLN A 43 1.18 5.96 -0.96
CA GLN A 43 1.93 7.20 -0.86
C GLN A 43 3.31 6.91 -0.26
N LYS A 44 4.35 6.87 -1.10
CA LYS A 44 5.73 6.77 -0.62
C LYS A 44 6.08 8.04 0.16
N LYS A 45 6.37 7.89 1.46
CA LYS A 45 6.92 8.96 2.32
C LYS A 45 8.20 9.59 1.74
N ALA A 46 8.94 8.86 0.90
CA ALA A 46 10.15 9.33 0.21
C ALA A 46 9.89 10.42 -0.86
N GLU A 47 8.72 10.43 -1.51
CA GLU A 47 8.37 11.46 -2.50
C GLU A 47 8.09 12.80 -1.83
N ARG A 48 7.53 12.79 -0.60
CA ARG A 48 7.32 14.01 0.19
C ARG A 48 8.63 14.64 0.66
N LYS A 49 9.67 13.84 0.91
CA LYS A 49 10.98 14.35 1.35
C LYS A 49 11.74 14.99 0.17
N LYS A 50 11.70 14.38 -1.02
CA LYS A 50 12.37 14.90 -2.21
C LYS A 50 11.81 16.25 -2.72
N ALA A 51 10.51 16.50 -2.55
CA ALA A 51 9.90 17.79 -2.89
C ALA A 51 10.23 18.91 -1.88
N LEU A 52 10.61 18.57 -0.64
CA LEU A 52 10.94 19.55 0.40
C LEU A 52 12.43 19.96 0.39
N GLU A 53 13.31 19.17 -0.22
CA GLU A 53 14.76 19.44 -0.34
C GLU A 53 15.13 20.21 -1.63
N GLN A 54 14.17 20.64 -2.45
CA GLN A 54 14.39 21.51 -3.63
C GLN A 54 13.92 22.95 -3.42
N ARG A 55 13.83 23.43 -2.18
CA ARG A 55 13.56 24.84 -1.86
C ARG A 55 14.73 25.46 -1.10
#